data_AF-A0A2Z5ZH56-F1
#
_entry.id   AF-A0A2Z5ZH56-F1
#
_cell.length_a   1.000
_cell.length_b   1.000
_cell.length_c   1.000
_cell.angle_alpha   90.00
_cell.angle_beta   90.00
_cell.angle_gamma   90.00
#
_symmetry.space_group_name_H-M   'P 1'
#
loop_
_entity.id
_entity.type
_entity.pdbx_description
1 polymer ?
#
loop_
_entity_poly.entity_id
_entity_poly.type
_entity_poly.pdbx_seq_one_letter_code
_entity_poly.pdbx_strand_id
1 'polypeptide(L)'
;MKAGEWLTLAILEKIRQDRNAGKVLVATSGKPAVSAEDASAVLALLERLRGMGIEAPDRMKKQATMLVRKCMTSIRKGTSARQENRTV
;
A
#
# COMPACT_ATOMS: atom_id res chain seq x y z
N MET A 1 -1.96 24.11 -14.66
CA MET A 1 -1.96 22.72 -14.14
C MET A 1 -0.57 22.44 -13.58
N LYS A 2 -0.43 22.19 -12.27
CA LYS A 2 0.90 21.91 -11.68
C LYS A 2 1.26 20.43 -11.87
N ALA A 3 2.55 20.11 -11.99
CA ALA A 3 3.02 18.74 -12.23
C ALA A 3 2.47 17.71 -11.22
N GLY A 4 2.31 18.10 -9.95
CA GLY A 4 1.74 17.25 -8.91
C GLY A 4 0.25 16.95 -9.07
N GLU A 5 -0.54 17.90 -9.60
CA GLU A 5 -1.97 17.71 -9.90
C GLU A 5 -2.14 16.73 -11.06
N TRP A 6 -1.31 16.89 -12.10
CA TRP A 6 -1.28 15.99 -13.25
C TRP A 6 -0.91 14.56 -12.85
N LEU A 7 0.12 14.39 -12.03
CA LEU A 7 0.54 13.06 -11.55
C LEU A 7 -0.55 12.37 -10.73
N THR A 8 -1.24 13.13 -9.87
CA THR A 8 -2.34 12.61 -9.05
C THR A 8 -3.50 12.11 -9.94
N LEU A 9 -3.88 12.88 -10.95
CA LEU A 9 -4.93 12.48 -11.89
C LEU A 9 -4.53 11.26 -12.71
N ALA A 10 -3.28 11.20 -13.19
CA ALA A 10 -2.77 10.06 -13.96
C ALA A 10 -2.79 8.75 -13.16
N ILE A 11 -2.41 8.79 -11.87
CA ILE A 11 -2.45 7.62 -10.97
C ILE A 11 -3.90 7.15 -10.76
N LEU A 12 -4.83 8.07 -10.50
CA LEU A 12 -6.24 7.74 -10.28
C LEU A 12 -6.88 7.13 -11.53
N GLU A 13 -6.59 7.70 -12.70
CA GLU A 13 -7.08 7.22 -13.98
C GLU A 13 -6.55 5.81 -14.26
N LYS A 14 -5.26 5.57 -13.96
CA LYS A 14 -4.66 4.26 -14.15
C LYS A 14 -5.27 3.19 -13.24
N ILE A 15 -5.52 3.51 -11.97
CA ILE A 15 -6.21 2.61 -11.03
C ILE A 15 -7.63 2.29 -11.51
N ARG A 16 -8.36 3.29 -12.02
CA ARG A 16 -9.70 3.11 -12.57
C ARG A 16 -9.68 2.18 -13.79
N GLN A 17 -8.75 2.40 -14.72
CA GLN A 17 -8.57 1.55 -15.89
C GLN A 17 -8.23 0.10 -15.51
N ASP A 18 -7.31 -0.10 -14.55
CA ASP A 18 -6.92 -1.44 -14.12
C ASP A 18 -8.08 -2.18 -13.43
N ARG A 19 -8.93 -1.49 -12.67
CA ARG A 19 -10.18 -2.06 -12.13
C ARG A 19 -11.16 -2.49 -13.22
N ASN A 20 -11.38 -1.62 -14.20
CA ASN A 20 -12.29 -1.91 -15.32
C ASN A 20 -11.78 -3.05 -16.21
N ALA A 21 -10.45 -3.18 -16.33
CA ALA A 21 -9.80 -4.25 -17.08
C ALA A 21 -9.79 -5.60 -16.34
N GLY A 22 -10.40 -5.70 -15.15
CA GLY A 22 -10.40 -6.93 -14.36
C GLY A 22 -9.01 -7.33 -13.87
N LYS A 23 -8.01 -6.44 -13.94
CA LYS A 23 -6.72 -6.69 -13.30
C LYS A 23 -6.98 -6.79 -11.81
N VAL A 24 -6.72 -7.98 -11.26
CA VAL A 24 -6.86 -8.29 -9.84
C VAL A 24 -5.91 -7.38 -9.06
N LEU A 25 -6.40 -6.23 -8.61
CA LEU A 25 -5.80 -5.47 -7.52
C LEU A 25 -6.07 -6.26 -6.24
N VAL A 26 -5.39 -7.41 -6.07
CA VAL A 26 -5.51 -8.38 -4.96
C VAL A 26 -6.80 -8.18 -4.17
N ALA A 27 -7.94 -8.50 -4.80
CA ALA A 27 -9.22 -8.53 -4.14
C ALA A 27 -9.26 -9.86 -3.38
N THR A 28 -8.58 -9.95 -2.24
CA THR A 28 -8.83 -11.06 -1.32
C THR A 28 -10.29 -10.95 -0.90
N SER A 29 -11.06 -12.01 -1.12
CA SER A 29 -12.47 -12.18 -0.71
C SER A 29 -12.63 -12.36 0.81
N GLY A 30 -11.79 -11.68 1.58
CA GLY A 30 -11.69 -11.59 3.02
C GLY A 30 -10.74 -10.43 3.32
N LYS A 31 -10.88 -9.76 4.48
CA LYS A 31 -10.01 -8.63 4.86
C LYS A 31 -8.56 -8.93 4.43
N PRO A 32 -7.97 -8.19 3.47
CA PRO A 32 -6.64 -8.52 2.98
C PRO A 32 -5.71 -8.61 4.17
N ALA A 33 -5.14 -9.79 4.37
CA ALA A 33 -4.10 -9.99 5.35
C ALA A 33 -2.94 -9.11 4.89
N VAL A 34 -2.78 -7.96 5.53
CA VAL A 34 -1.65 -7.08 5.29
C VAL A 34 -0.41 -7.85 5.73
N SER A 35 0.42 -8.24 4.76
CA SER A 35 1.72 -8.85 5.03
C SER A 35 2.66 -7.81 5.67
N ALA A 36 3.65 -8.28 6.41
CA ALA A 36 4.64 -7.37 7.01
C ALA A 36 5.50 -6.70 5.92
N GLU A 37 5.70 -7.42 4.83
CA GLU A 37 6.42 -7.03 3.63
C GLU A 37 5.73 -5.85 2.95
N ASP A 38 4.42 -5.94 2.71
CA ASP A 38 3.64 -4.84 2.12
C ASP A 38 3.66 -3.59 3.01
N ALA A 39 3.61 -3.79 4.34
CA ALA A 39 3.71 -2.70 5.29
C ALA A 39 5.08 -2.01 5.25
N SER A 40 6.15 -2.80 5.16
CA SER A 40 7.51 -2.30 5.06
C SER A 40 7.73 -1.52 3.75
N ALA A 41 7.16 -1.98 2.64
CA ALA A 41 7.25 -1.31 1.34
C ALA A 41 6.57 0.07 1.36
N VAL A 42 5.41 0.19 2.01
CA VAL A 42 4.70 1.48 2.17
C VAL A 42 5.53 2.45 3.02
N LEU A 43 6.17 1.99 4.09
CA LEU A 43 7.04 2.82 4.92
C LEU A 43 8.28 3.27 4.14
N ALA A 44 8.94 2.36 3.43
CA ALA A 44 10.10 2.68 2.59
C ALA A 44 9.77 3.71 1.50
N LEU A 45 8.58 3.62 0.90
CA LEU A 45 8.11 4.63 -0.06
C LEU A 45 7.96 6.01 0.58
N LEU A 46 7.37 6.09 1.77
CA LEU A 46 7.23 7.37 2.49
C LEU A 46 8.58 7.97 2.88
N GLU A 47 9.54 7.14 3.28
CA GLU A 47 10.90 7.58 3.57
C GLU A 47 11.61 8.11 2.33
N ARG A 48 11.43 7.46 1.19
CA ARG A 48 11.98 7.91 -0.10
C ARG A 48 11.36 9.24 -0.53
N LEU A 49 10.05 9.40 -0.41
CA LEU A 49 9.38 10.68 -0.70
C LEU A 49 9.94 11.81 0.18
N ARG A 50 10.11 11.54 1.48
CA ARG A 50 10.75 12.49 2.41
C ARG A 50 12.18 12.82 1.99
N GLY A 51 12.98 11.82 1.59
CA GLY A 51 14.34 12.01 1.10
C GLY A 51 14.43 12.85 -0.18
N MET A 52 13.36 12.85 -1.00
CA MET A 52 13.23 13.68 -2.19
C MET A 52 12.65 15.08 -1.90
N GLY A 53 12.42 15.44 -0.64
CA GLY A 53 11.76 16.69 -0.26
C GLY A 53 10.28 16.77 -0.61
N ILE A 54 9.66 15.63 -0.97
CA ILE A 54 8.24 15.55 -1.29
C ILE A 54 7.49 15.23 0.00
N GLU A 55 6.69 16.18 0.47
CA GLU A 55 5.83 15.95 1.61
C GLU A 55 4.65 15.05 1.21
N ALA A 56 4.54 13.88 1.85
CA ALA A 56 3.42 12.98 1.64
C ALA A 56 2.12 13.60 2.20
N PRO A 57 0.98 13.50 1.49
CA PRO A 57 -0.31 13.95 1.99
C PRO A 57 -0.69 13.32 3.35
N ASP A 58 -1.35 14.08 4.21
CA ASP A 58 -1.74 13.61 5.55
C ASP A 58 -2.63 12.35 5.53
N ARG A 59 -3.47 12.20 4.50
CA ARG A 59 -4.26 10.98 4.32
C ARG A 59 -3.36 9.74 4.14
N MET A 60 -2.27 9.87 3.41
CA MET A 60 -1.30 8.78 3.20
C MET A 60 -0.56 8.45 4.50
N LYS A 61 -0.09 9.48 5.24
CA LYS A 61 0.54 9.30 6.56
C LYS A 61 -0.38 8.53 7.52
N LYS A 62 -1.66 8.92 7.60
CA LYS A 62 -2.67 8.24 8.43
C LYS A 62 -2.90 6.79 8.01
N GLN A 63 -2.98 6.53 6.69
CA GLN A 63 -3.18 5.18 6.16
C GLN A 63 -1.99 4.27 6.43
N ALA A 64 -0.75 4.76 6.28
CA ALA A 64 0.45 3.99 6.62
C ALA A 64 0.49 3.62 8.10
N THR A 65 0.17 4.56 8.99
CA THR A 65 0.06 4.28 10.44
C THR A 65 -1.01 3.23 10.75
N MET A 66 -2.17 3.32 10.10
CA MET A 66 -3.23 2.31 10.25
C MET A 66 -2.80 0.93 9.77
N LEU A 67 -2.03 0.88 8.68
CA LEU A 67 -1.54 -0.35 8.08
C LEU A 67 -0.52 -1.04 9.01
N VAL A 68 0.42 -0.28 9.58
CA VAL A 68 1.38 -0.76 10.58
C VAL A 68 0.67 -1.29 11.83
N ARG A 69 -0.36 -0.58 12.34
CA ARG A 69 -1.18 -1.05 13.48
C ARG A 69 -1.91 -2.35 13.19
N LYS A 70 -2.46 -2.50 11.97
CA LYS A 70 -3.10 -3.75 11.52
C LYS A 70 -2.08 -4.88 11.47
N CYS A 71 -0.89 -4.64 10.91
CA CYS A 71 0.18 -5.63 10.85
C CYS A 71 0.57 -6.13 12.25
N MET A 72 0.84 -5.21 13.20
CA MET A 72 1.13 -5.57 14.60
C MET A 72 0.00 -6.38 15.26
N THR A 73 -1.25 -6.00 14.99
CA THR A 73 -2.42 -6.71 15.52
C THR A 73 -2.54 -8.11 14.94
N SER A 74 -2.29 -8.28 13.64
CA SER A 74 -2.30 -9.58 12.96
C SER A 74 -1.17 -10.49 13.44
N ILE A 75 0.04 -9.94 13.65
CA ILE A 75 1.17 -10.66 14.25
C ILE A 75 0.81 -11.13 15.66
N ARG A 76 0.29 -10.23 16.51
CA ARG A 76 -0.14 -10.58 17.87
C ARG A 76 -1.21 -11.67 17.91
N LYS A 77 -2.09 -11.72 16.91
CA LYS A 77 -3.16 -12.72 16.80
C LYS A 77 -2.73 -14.02 16.11
N GLY A 78 -1.48 -14.13 15.66
CA GLY A 78 -0.99 -15.29 14.90
C GLY A 78 -1.63 -15.44 13.52
N THR A 79 -2.31 -14.41 13.01
CA THR A 79 -2.99 -14.40 11.70
C THR A 79 -2.19 -13.63 10.64
N SER A 80 -0.91 -13.35 10.89
CA SER A 80 -0.04 -12.76 9.89
C SER A 80 0.16 -13.78 8.77
N ALA A 81 -0.10 -13.37 7.53
CA ALA A 81 0.16 -14.20 6.36
C ALA A 81 1.68 -14.34 6.22
N ARG A 82 2.24 -15.39 6.83
CA ARG A 82 3.62 -15.80 6.58
C ARG A 82 3.66 -16.26 5.12
N GLN A 83 4.32 -15.50 4.26
CA GLN A 83 4.54 -15.89 2.87
C GLN A 83 5.51 -17.09 2.89
N GLU A 84 4.97 -18.31 2.83
CA GLU A 84 5.74 -19.52 2.65
C GLU A 84 6.34 -19.46 1.23
N ASN A 85 7.64 -19.16 1.15
CA ASN A 85 8.40 -19.28 -0.09
C ASN A 85 8.39 -20.75 -0.53
N ARG A 86 7.41 -21.14 -1.35
CA ARG A 86 7.49 -22.33 -2.19
C ARG A 86 8.49 -22.05 -3.30
N THR A 87 9.74 -22.39 -3.05
CA THR A 87 10.71 -22.72 -4.10
C THR A 87 10.17 -23.91 -4.90
N VAL A 88 10.04 -23.74 -6.21
CA VAL A 88 10.14 -24.82 -7.20
C VAL A 88 11.14 -24.35 -8.25
#